data_AF-A0A7K9I9N1-F1
#
_entry.id   AF-A0A7K9I9N1-F1
#
_cell.length_a   1.000
_cell.length_b   1.000
_cell.length_c   1.000
_cell.angle_alpha   90.00
_cell.angle_beta   90.00
_cell.angle_gamma   90.00
#
_symmetry.space_group_name_H-M   'P 1'
#
loop_
_entity.id
_entity.type
_entity.pdbx_description
1 polymer ?
#
loop_
_entity_poly.entity_id
_entity_poly.type
_entity_poly.pdbx_seq_one_letter_code
_entity_poly.pdbx_strand_id
1 'polypeptide(L)'
;QLQKQQQEIESMMNAIFKGVFVHRYRDVVPEIRAMCMEELGTWIRTHQASFLTDGYLKYLGWTLHDKQGQVRLQCVKALQALYCQQDAAAQLELFTSRFKARMVAMVLDKEPEVALEVVKLLTMMLETMQEALTEEDCCQVYPLVYVSSRSLATAAGHFVYSRSSSGVPGAAQEQFRSSSGGPGMLLVVSIIRAVVPVQLHEHAAYLVDSLWECAGPRLRDWDTYGTLLLEQEPSQGRTAL
;
A
#
# COMPACT_ATOMS: atom_id res chain seq x y z
N GLN A 1 9.35 -16.26 -40.86
CA GLN A 1 10.27 -17.09 -40.06
C GLN A 1 10.18 -16.76 -38.57
N LEU A 2 10.40 -15.51 -38.16
CA LEU A 2 10.31 -15.07 -36.76
C LEU A 2 8.95 -15.38 -36.10
N GLN A 3 7.82 -15.14 -36.80
CA GLN A 3 6.49 -15.50 -36.28
C GLN A 3 6.32 -16.99 -36.00
N LYS A 4 6.92 -17.86 -36.82
CA LYS A 4 6.87 -19.31 -36.60
C LYS A 4 7.68 -19.70 -35.36
N GLN A 5 8.87 -19.12 -35.19
CA GLN A 5 9.71 -19.35 -34.00
C GLN A 5 9.02 -18.84 -32.73
N GLN A 6 8.34 -17.69 -32.80
CA GLN A 6 7.53 -17.17 -31.70
C GLN A 6 6.42 -18.16 -31.31
N GLN A 7 5.65 -18.68 -32.28
CA GLN A 7 4.60 -19.67 -32.02
C GLN A 7 5.13 -20.97 -31.42
N GLU A 8 6.31 -21.43 -31.86
CA GLU A 8 6.97 -22.61 -31.28
C GLU A 8 7.34 -22.38 -29.81
N ILE A 9 7.89 -21.20 -29.47
CA ILE A 9 8.20 -20.81 -28.09
C ILE A 9 6.93 -20.71 -27.24
N GLU A 10 5.89 -20.05 -27.74
CA GLU A 10 4.59 -19.94 -27.04
C GLU A 10 3.96 -21.32 -26.78
N SER A 11 4.13 -22.27 -27.71
CA SER A 11 3.69 -23.66 -27.54
C SER A 11 4.45 -24.37 -26.41
N MET A 12 5.78 -24.22 -26.36
CA MET A 12 6.60 -24.79 -25.28
C MET A 12 6.24 -24.18 -23.91
N MET A 13 6.03 -22.86 -23.86
CA MET A 13 5.61 -22.17 -22.63
C MET A 13 4.24 -22.68 -22.15
N ASN A 14 3.29 -22.85 -23.07
CA ASN A 14 1.99 -23.44 -22.76
C ASN A 14 2.10 -24.90 -22.29
N ALA A 15 3.01 -25.69 -22.85
CA ALA A 15 3.25 -27.06 -22.41
C ALA A 15 3.80 -27.11 -20.98
N ILE A 16 4.76 -26.25 -20.63
CA ILE A 16 5.27 -26.13 -19.25
C ILE A 16 4.16 -25.67 -18.30
N PHE A 17 3.37 -24.67 -18.72
CA PHE A 17 2.29 -24.16 -17.91
C PHE A 17 1.24 -25.22 -17.59
N LYS A 18 0.74 -25.92 -18.63
CA LYS A 18 -0.31 -26.95 -18.51
C LYS A 18 0.21 -28.26 -17.93
N GLY A 19 1.46 -28.63 -18.19
CA GLY A 19 2.04 -29.89 -17.73
C GLY A 19 2.63 -29.83 -16.32
N VAL A 20 3.11 -28.64 -15.90
CA VAL A 20 3.82 -28.47 -14.63
C VAL A 20 3.09 -27.46 -13.74
N PHE A 21 3.00 -26.20 -14.16
CA PHE A 21 2.56 -25.11 -13.29
C PHE A 21 1.17 -25.36 -12.69
N VAL A 22 0.16 -25.68 -13.51
CA VAL A 22 -1.23 -25.91 -13.05
C VAL A 22 -1.40 -27.08 -12.07
N HIS A 23 -0.37 -27.92 -11.95
CA HIS A 23 -0.33 -29.00 -10.96
C HIS A 23 0.51 -28.64 -9.74
N ARG A 24 1.63 -27.93 -9.93
CA ARG A 24 2.61 -27.62 -8.87
C ARG A 24 2.32 -26.36 -8.06
N TYR A 25 1.54 -25.41 -8.57
CA TYR A 25 1.16 -24.23 -7.77
C TYR A 25 0.33 -24.58 -6.52
N ARG A 26 -0.26 -25.78 -6.50
CA ARG A 26 -1.09 -26.35 -5.43
C ARG A 26 -0.47 -27.62 -4.84
N ASP A 27 0.85 -27.74 -4.92
CA ASP A 27 1.59 -28.88 -4.37
C ASP A 27 1.41 -29.01 -2.85
N VAL A 28 1.63 -30.19 -2.29
CA VAL A 28 1.62 -30.38 -0.84
C VAL A 28 2.80 -29.65 -0.18
N VAL A 29 3.94 -29.56 -0.89
CA VAL A 29 5.16 -28.91 -0.43
C VAL A 29 5.07 -27.40 -0.65
N PRO A 30 5.11 -26.58 0.42
CA PRO A 30 4.91 -25.13 0.29
C PRO A 30 6.04 -24.41 -0.43
N GLU A 31 7.27 -24.91 -0.37
CA GLU A 31 8.42 -24.36 -1.10
C GLU A 31 8.18 -24.44 -2.61
N ILE A 32 7.59 -25.54 -3.09
CA ILE A 32 7.24 -25.72 -4.51
C ILE A 32 6.16 -24.71 -4.92
N ARG A 33 5.15 -24.51 -4.07
CA ARG A 33 4.10 -23.52 -4.34
C ARG A 33 4.65 -22.09 -4.38
N ALA A 34 5.54 -21.75 -3.45
CA ALA A 34 6.21 -20.45 -3.41
C ALA A 34 7.03 -20.19 -4.68
N MET A 35 7.87 -21.14 -5.11
CA MET A 35 8.63 -21.06 -6.36
C MET A 35 7.71 -20.87 -7.58
N CYS A 36 6.59 -21.58 -7.63
CA CYS A 36 5.61 -21.39 -8.71
C CYS A 36 5.07 -19.95 -8.73
N MET A 37 4.72 -19.36 -7.58
CA MET A 37 4.19 -18.00 -7.52
C MET A 37 5.23 -16.94 -7.87
N GLU A 38 6.48 -17.13 -7.44
CA GLU A 38 7.61 -16.26 -7.79
C GLU A 38 7.84 -16.25 -9.31
N GLU A 39 7.90 -17.43 -9.93
CA GLU A 39 8.09 -17.57 -11.38
C GLU A 39 6.91 -17.02 -12.17
N LEU A 40 5.67 -17.27 -11.74
CA LEU A 40 4.50 -16.69 -12.37
C LEU A 40 4.56 -15.15 -12.34
N GLY A 41 4.91 -14.57 -11.19
CA GLY A 41 5.10 -13.11 -11.06
C GLY A 41 6.15 -12.58 -12.03
N THR A 42 7.26 -13.31 -12.18
CA THR A 42 8.31 -12.97 -13.15
C THR A 42 7.80 -13.03 -14.58
N TRP A 43 7.09 -14.10 -14.98
CA TRP A 43 6.56 -14.23 -16.35
C TRP A 43 5.57 -13.12 -16.71
N ILE A 44 4.66 -12.79 -15.78
CA ILE A 44 3.71 -11.69 -15.96
C ILE A 44 4.46 -10.37 -16.15
N ARG A 45 5.44 -10.07 -15.29
CA ARG A 45 6.22 -8.83 -15.37
C ARG A 45 7.04 -8.73 -16.65
N THR A 46 7.74 -9.80 -17.05
CA THR A 46 8.67 -9.77 -18.19
C THR A 46 7.98 -9.86 -19.54
N HIS A 47 6.78 -10.46 -19.60
CA HIS A 47 6.06 -10.68 -20.85
C HIS A 47 4.56 -10.41 -20.71
N GLN A 48 4.24 -9.17 -20.31
CA GLN A 48 2.88 -8.72 -20.02
C GLN A 48 1.89 -8.99 -21.18
N ALA A 49 2.32 -8.79 -22.44
CA ALA A 49 1.48 -8.98 -23.62
C ALA A 49 0.83 -10.38 -23.72
N SER A 50 1.45 -11.41 -23.14
CA SER A 50 0.89 -12.78 -23.12
C SER A 50 0.41 -13.22 -21.74
N PHE A 51 1.01 -12.73 -20.66
CA PHE A 51 0.75 -13.23 -19.31
C PHE A 51 -0.07 -12.31 -18.43
N LEU A 52 -0.15 -11.01 -18.70
CA LEU A 52 -0.96 -10.08 -17.92
C LEU A 52 -2.43 -10.20 -18.33
N THR A 53 -3.02 -11.35 -17.99
CA THR A 53 -4.42 -11.67 -18.27
C THR A 53 -5.04 -12.34 -17.05
N ASP A 54 -6.36 -12.27 -16.93
CA ASP A 54 -7.13 -12.93 -15.85
C ASP A 54 -6.85 -14.44 -15.75
N GLY A 55 -6.53 -15.06 -16.89
CA GLY A 55 -6.18 -16.48 -16.97
C GLY A 55 -4.97 -16.85 -16.11
N TYR A 56 -4.01 -15.94 -15.94
CA TYR A 56 -2.81 -16.11 -15.12
C TYR A 56 -2.93 -15.42 -13.77
N LEU A 57 -3.46 -14.19 -13.72
CA LEU A 57 -3.60 -13.41 -12.49
C LEU A 57 -4.43 -14.13 -11.41
N LYS A 58 -5.44 -14.92 -11.82
CA LYS A 58 -6.25 -15.70 -10.87
C LYS A 58 -5.42 -16.60 -9.95
N TYR A 59 -4.27 -17.11 -10.41
CA TYR A 59 -3.43 -17.97 -9.59
C TYR A 59 -2.77 -17.18 -8.45
N LEU A 60 -2.33 -15.95 -8.69
CA LEU A 60 -1.87 -15.05 -7.62
C LEU A 60 -3.01 -14.77 -6.63
N GLY A 61 -4.18 -14.38 -7.14
CA GLY A 61 -5.33 -14.04 -6.29
C GLY A 61 -5.84 -15.19 -5.43
N TRP A 62 -5.93 -16.40 -5.97
CA TRP A 62 -6.27 -17.60 -5.18
C TRP A 62 -5.20 -17.90 -4.14
N THR A 63 -3.92 -17.80 -4.52
CA THR A 63 -2.80 -18.20 -3.67
C THR A 63 -2.48 -17.18 -2.56
N LEU A 64 -3.03 -15.96 -2.61
CA LEU A 64 -3.11 -15.06 -1.45
C LEU A 64 -3.82 -15.69 -0.23
N HIS A 65 -4.60 -16.76 -0.43
CA HIS A 65 -5.29 -17.50 0.63
C HIS A 65 -4.53 -18.75 1.11
N ASP A 66 -3.29 -18.96 0.65
CA ASP A 66 -2.46 -20.08 1.08
C ASP A 66 -2.28 -20.09 2.60
N LYS A 67 -2.17 -21.29 3.18
CA LYS A 67 -1.98 -21.44 4.63
C LYS A 67 -0.58 -21.04 5.07
N GLN A 68 0.42 -21.16 4.21
CA GLN A 68 1.81 -20.88 4.52
C GLN A 68 2.20 -19.45 4.17
N GLY A 69 2.84 -18.75 5.11
CA GLY A 69 3.25 -17.35 4.96
C GLY A 69 4.16 -17.12 3.76
N GLN A 70 5.18 -17.97 3.59
CA GLN A 70 6.14 -17.86 2.49
C GLN A 70 5.49 -17.89 1.10
N VAL A 71 4.37 -18.62 0.95
CA VAL A 71 3.64 -18.69 -0.32
C VAL A 71 2.86 -17.39 -0.56
N ARG A 72 2.17 -16.89 0.48
CA ARG A 72 1.46 -15.60 0.41
C ARG A 72 2.42 -14.44 0.13
N LEU A 73 3.60 -14.47 0.75
CA LEU A 73 4.66 -13.48 0.56
C LEU A 73 5.08 -13.37 -0.90
N GLN A 74 5.26 -14.49 -1.61
CA GLN A 74 5.60 -14.48 -3.03
C GLN A 74 4.50 -13.88 -3.89
N CYS A 75 3.23 -14.15 -3.58
CA CYS A 75 2.12 -13.50 -4.26
C CYS A 75 2.13 -11.98 -4.07
N VAL A 76 2.37 -11.51 -2.84
CA VAL A 76 2.42 -10.07 -2.52
C VAL A 76 3.58 -9.39 -3.25
N LYS A 77 4.79 -9.98 -3.24
CA LYS A 77 5.96 -9.46 -3.97
C LYS A 77 5.73 -9.43 -5.49
N ALA A 78 5.10 -10.47 -6.03
CA ALA A 78 4.71 -10.49 -7.45
C ALA A 78 3.75 -9.35 -7.78
N LEU A 79 2.73 -9.10 -6.94
CA LEU A 79 1.77 -8.01 -7.13
C LEU A 79 2.43 -6.64 -7.00
N GLN A 80 3.30 -6.42 -6.02
CA GLN A 80 4.06 -5.16 -5.88
C GLN A 80 4.81 -4.81 -7.16
N ALA A 81 5.46 -5.80 -7.78
CA ALA A 81 6.19 -5.61 -9.03
C ALA A 81 5.30 -5.26 -10.24
N LEU A 82 3.98 -5.49 -10.15
CA LEU A 82 3.01 -5.08 -11.16
C LEU A 82 2.42 -3.71 -10.84
N TYR A 83 2.02 -3.46 -9.58
CA TYR A 83 1.46 -2.17 -9.18
C TYR A 83 2.49 -1.04 -9.22
N CYS A 84 3.79 -1.31 -9.10
CA CYS A 84 4.80 -0.27 -9.25
C CYS A 84 4.94 0.25 -10.70
N GLN A 85 4.30 -0.40 -11.69
CA GLN A 85 4.28 0.04 -13.09
C GLN A 85 2.89 0.54 -13.47
N GLN A 86 2.77 1.82 -13.81
CA GLN A 86 1.47 2.47 -14.08
C GLN A 86 0.66 1.78 -15.19
N ASP A 87 1.30 1.38 -16.29
CA ASP A 87 0.66 0.69 -17.42
C ASP A 87 0.15 -0.71 -17.06
N ALA A 88 0.85 -1.42 -16.17
CA ALA A 88 0.44 -2.73 -15.69
C ALA A 88 -0.69 -2.61 -14.66
N ALA A 89 -0.58 -1.64 -13.75
CA ALA A 89 -1.60 -1.35 -12.74
C ALA A 89 -2.97 -1.06 -13.37
N ALA A 90 -3.00 -0.30 -14.48
CA ALA A 90 -4.24 -0.02 -15.21
C ALA A 90 -4.95 -1.30 -15.71
N GLN A 91 -4.22 -2.37 -16.00
CA GLN A 91 -4.78 -3.66 -16.42
C GLN A 91 -5.22 -4.54 -15.24
N LEU A 92 -4.94 -4.13 -13.99
CA LEU A 92 -5.27 -4.87 -12.78
C LEU A 92 -6.60 -4.45 -12.15
N GLU A 93 -7.40 -3.55 -12.73
CA GLU A 93 -8.67 -3.08 -12.13
C GLU A 93 -9.62 -4.22 -11.72
N LEU A 94 -9.86 -5.18 -12.63
CA LEU A 94 -10.73 -6.32 -12.34
C LEU A 94 -10.14 -7.25 -11.28
N PHE A 95 -8.82 -7.50 -11.33
CA PHE A 95 -8.14 -8.27 -10.31
C PHE A 95 -8.24 -7.59 -8.94
N THR A 96 -7.98 -6.28 -8.90
CA THR A 96 -8.00 -5.44 -7.71
C THR A 96 -9.37 -5.47 -7.07
N SER A 97 -10.42 -5.14 -7.83
CA SER A 97 -11.81 -5.14 -7.32
C SER A 97 -12.20 -6.49 -6.70
N ARG A 98 -11.74 -7.60 -7.29
CA ARG A 98 -12.03 -8.95 -6.81
C ARG A 98 -11.27 -9.34 -5.55
N PHE A 99 -9.98 -8.99 -5.44
CA PHE A 99 -9.09 -9.48 -4.38
C PHE A 99 -8.69 -8.42 -3.35
N LYS A 100 -9.13 -7.16 -3.50
CA LYS A 100 -8.84 -6.05 -2.57
C LYS A 100 -9.15 -6.40 -1.12
N ALA A 101 -10.35 -6.91 -0.84
CA ALA A 101 -10.75 -7.26 0.52
C ALA A 101 -9.78 -8.27 1.16
N ARG A 102 -9.23 -9.21 0.36
CA ARG A 102 -8.21 -10.14 0.84
C ARG A 102 -6.88 -9.45 1.10
N MET A 103 -6.42 -8.58 0.20
CA MET A 103 -5.18 -7.83 0.37
C MET A 103 -5.24 -6.94 1.61
N VAL A 104 -6.33 -6.20 1.80
CA VAL A 104 -6.57 -5.36 2.99
C VAL A 104 -6.59 -6.21 4.27
N ALA A 105 -7.27 -7.35 4.28
CA ALA A 105 -7.28 -8.23 5.47
C ALA A 105 -5.88 -8.78 5.84
N MET A 106 -4.95 -8.87 4.88
CA MET A 106 -3.58 -9.34 5.13
C MET A 106 -2.68 -8.30 5.79
N VAL A 107 -3.14 -7.07 6.04
CA VAL A 107 -2.40 -6.12 6.90
C VAL A 107 -2.30 -6.64 8.35
N LEU A 108 -3.20 -7.55 8.74
CA LEU A 108 -3.20 -8.29 10.00
C LEU A 108 -2.81 -9.77 9.79
N ASP A 109 -1.97 -10.06 8.78
CA ASP A 109 -1.48 -11.42 8.58
C ASP A 109 -0.74 -11.93 9.82
N LYS A 110 -0.85 -13.24 10.08
CA LYS A 110 -0.18 -13.88 11.23
C LYS A 110 1.34 -13.78 11.15
N GLU A 111 1.87 -13.73 9.93
CA GLU A 111 3.30 -13.62 9.67
C GLU A 111 3.66 -12.14 9.46
N PRO A 112 4.51 -11.55 10.33
CA PRO A 112 4.76 -10.10 10.33
C PRO A 112 5.43 -9.61 9.04
N GLU A 113 6.24 -10.45 8.39
CA GLU A 113 6.85 -10.12 7.09
C GLU A 113 5.78 -9.99 5.99
N VAL A 114 4.76 -10.84 6.01
CA VAL A 114 3.66 -10.77 5.04
C VAL A 114 2.86 -9.48 5.25
N ALA A 115 2.51 -9.17 6.51
CA ALA A 115 1.81 -7.92 6.85
C ALA A 115 2.58 -6.68 6.39
N LEU A 116 3.90 -6.65 6.63
CA LEU A 116 4.79 -5.57 6.17
C LEU A 116 4.74 -5.38 4.66
N GLU A 117 4.91 -6.45 3.89
CA GLU A 117 4.89 -6.36 2.43
C GLU A 117 3.49 -6.02 1.88
N VAL A 118 2.43 -6.42 2.57
CA VAL A 118 1.06 -6.03 2.23
C VAL A 118 0.84 -4.53 2.44
N VAL A 119 1.32 -3.96 3.55
CA VAL A 119 1.21 -2.51 3.77
C VAL A 119 1.93 -1.74 2.66
N LYS A 120 3.13 -2.18 2.27
CA LYS A 120 3.86 -1.59 1.12
C LYS A 120 3.07 -1.73 -0.19
N LEU A 121 2.45 -2.89 -0.43
CA LEU A 121 1.60 -3.12 -1.61
C LEU A 121 0.42 -2.14 -1.63
N LEU A 122 -0.28 -1.95 -0.51
CA LEU A 122 -1.39 -1.00 -0.42
C LEU A 122 -0.93 0.44 -0.64
N THR A 123 0.27 0.82 -0.17
CA THR A 123 0.87 2.13 -0.46
C THR A 123 1.10 2.31 -1.97
N MET A 124 1.65 1.31 -2.66
CA MET A 124 1.82 1.37 -4.12
C MET A 124 0.47 1.51 -4.83
N MET A 125 -0.53 0.72 -4.43
CA MET A 125 -1.88 0.79 -4.99
C MET A 125 -2.49 2.19 -4.82
N LEU A 126 -2.30 2.82 -3.67
CA LEU A 126 -2.77 4.18 -3.40
C LEU A 126 -2.11 5.22 -4.30
N GLU A 127 -0.82 5.05 -4.61
CA GLU A 127 -0.04 5.96 -5.43
C GLU A 127 -0.32 5.79 -6.93
N THR A 128 -0.56 4.56 -7.39
CA THR A 128 -0.79 4.28 -8.82
C THR A 128 -2.26 4.21 -9.21
N MET A 129 -3.15 3.89 -8.28
CA MET A 129 -4.59 3.71 -8.48
C MET A 129 -5.37 4.35 -7.34
N GLN A 130 -5.42 5.69 -7.30
CA GLN A 130 -5.98 6.46 -6.18
C GLN A 130 -7.39 6.03 -5.73
N GLU A 131 -8.24 5.58 -6.66
CA GLU A 131 -9.62 5.14 -6.37
C GLU A 131 -9.75 3.66 -5.97
N ALA A 132 -8.65 2.90 -5.94
CA ALA A 132 -8.69 1.47 -5.64
C ALA A 132 -9.04 1.18 -4.17
N LEU A 133 -8.62 2.04 -3.24
CA LEU A 133 -8.81 1.85 -1.80
C LEU A 133 -9.87 2.83 -1.26
N THR A 134 -10.85 2.31 -0.52
CA THR A 134 -11.85 3.13 0.17
C THR A 134 -11.28 3.66 1.49
N GLU A 135 -11.99 4.60 2.13
CA GLU A 135 -11.60 5.07 3.46
C GLU A 135 -11.65 3.95 4.51
N GLU A 136 -12.61 3.04 4.41
CA GLU A 136 -12.70 1.86 5.29
C GLU A 136 -11.49 0.94 5.13
N ASP A 137 -11.01 0.74 3.90
CA ASP A 137 -9.79 -0.03 3.64
C ASP A 137 -8.57 0.64 4.27
N CYS A 138 -8.46 1.97 4.13
CA CYS A 138 -7.35 2.75 4.69
C CYS A 138 -7.33 2.70 6.22
N CYS A 139 -8.50 2.77 6.86
CA CYS A 139 -8.65 2.67 8.31
C CYS A 139 -8.10 1.36 8.89
N GLN A 140 -8.00 0.28 8.11
CA GLN A 140 -7.39 -0.97 8.58
C GLN A 140 -5.87 -0.85 8.76
N VAL A 141 -5.22 0.09 8.07
CA VAL A 141 -3.77 0.31 8.15
C VAL A 141 -3.40 1.28 9.28
N TYR A 142 -4.27 2.25 9.60
CA TYR A 142 -3.95 3.32 10.56
C TYR A 142 -3.52 2.82 11.96
N PRO A 143 -4.13 1.78 12.56
CA PRO A 143 -3.66 1.21 13.83
C PRO A 143 -2.20 0.71 13.79
N LEU A 144 -1.69 0.35 12.62
CA LEU A 144 -0.36 -0.24 12.49
C LEU A 144 0.77 0.74 12.78
N VAL A 145 0.52 2.06 12.79
CA VAL A 145 1.53 3.07 13.20
C VAL A 145 1.94 2.94 14.68
N TYR A 146 1.19 2.17 15.46
CA TYR A 146 1.40 1.96 16.90
C TYR A 146 1.96 0.59 17.27
N VAL A 147 2.24 -0.29 16.29
CA VAL A 147 2.72 -1.64 16.57
C VAL A 147 4.18 -1.63 17.04
N SER A 148 4.55 -2.62 17.85
CA SER A 148 5.91 -2.76 18.40
C SER A 148 6.99 -3.04 17.34
N SER A 149 6.59 -3.62 16.20
CA SER A 149 7.51 -3.83 15.08
C SER A 149 7.75 -2.51 14.35
N ARG A 150 8.91 -1.89 14.60
CA ARG A 150 9.26 -0.60 13.98
C ARG A 150 9.17 -0.63 12.46
N SER A 151 9.63 -1.69 11.80
CA SER A 151 9.57 -1.78 10.33
C SER A 151 8.13 -1.73 9.79
N LEU A 152 7.19 -2.40 10.47
CA LEU A 152 5.77 -2.38 10.12
C LEU A 152 5.14 -1.02 10.43
N ALA A 153 5.47 -0.45 11.60
CA ALA A 153 5.00 0.88 11.99
C ALA A 153 5.46 1.95 10.99
N THR A 154 6.74 1.94 10.61
CA THR A 154 7.28 2.85 9.60
C THR A 154 6.59 2.67 8.24
N ALA A 155 6.36 1.42 7.79
CA ALA A 155 5.63 1.18 6.55
C ALA A 155 4.18 1.72 6.59
N ALA A 156 3.50 1.57 7.72
CA ALA A 156 2.17 2.15 7.94
C ALA A 156 2.22 3.68 7.98
N GLY A 157 3.26 4.27 8.58
CA GLY A 157 3.51 5.71 8.58
C GLY A 157 3.65 6.25 7.16
N HIS A 158 4.39 5.57 6.29
CA HIS A 158 4.47 5.90 4.86
C HIS A 158 3.08 5.84 4.18
N PHE A 159 2.29 4.80 4.44
CA PHE A 159 0.93 4.69 3.89
C PHE A 159 0.05 5.89 4.29
N VAL A 160 0.02 6.22 5.59
CA VAL A 160 -0.75 7.36 6.13
C VAL A 160 -0.28 8.68 5.54
N TYR A 161 1.04 8.85 5.38
CA TYR A 161 1.63 10.03 4.77
C TYR A 161 1.23 10.17 3.29
N SER A 162 1.33 9.11 2.50
CA SER A 162 0.92 9.11 1.08
C SER A 162 -0.57 9.41 0.94
N ARG A 163 -1.43 8.81 1.77
CA ARG A 163 -2.90 9.07 1.78
C ARG A 163 -3.23 10.52 2.10
N SER A 164 -2.60 11.04 3.15
CA SER A 164 -2.83 12.42 3.61
C SER A 164 -2.30 13.45 2.61
N SER A 165 -1.22 13.11 1.88
CA SER A 165 -0.64 13.99 0.86
C SER A 165 -1.52 14.05 -0.40
N SER A 166 -2.10 12.92 -0.82
CA SER A 166 -3.01 12.86 -1.97
C SER A 166 -4.37 13.53 -1.70
N GLY A 167 -4.78 13.65 -0.44
CA GLY A 167 -6.05 14.26 -0.02
C GLY A 167 -6.02 15.78 0.15
N VAL A 168 -4.89 16.46 -0.02
CA VAL A 168 -4.83 17.94 0.03
C VAL A 168 -5.17 18.48 -1.36
N PRO A 169 -6.40 18.98 -1.63
CA PRO A 169 -6.70 19.62 -2.90
C PRO A 169 -5.78 20.83 -3.09
N GLY A 170 -5.27 21.03 -4.31
CA GLY A 170 -4.42 22.18 -4.65
C GLY A 170 -5.03 23.55 -4.29
N ALA A 171 -6.36 23.63 -4.14
CA ALA A 171 -7.07 24.82 -3.68
C ALA A 171 -6.92 25.09 -2.16
N ALA A 172 -6.75 24.07 -1.31
CA ALA A 172 -6.45 24.24 0.11
C ALA A 172 -5.02 24.75 0.35
N GLN A 173 -4.12 24.50 -0.62
CA GLN A 173 -2.79 25.10 -0.67
C GLN A 173 -2.81 26.62 -0.90
N GLU A 174 -3.86 27.16 -1.51
CA GLU A 174 -4.00 28.61 -1.77
C GLU A 174 -4.73 29.34 -0.65
N GLN A 175 -5.82 28.78 -0.10
CA GLN A 175 -6.56 29.41 1.01
C GLN A 175 -5.74 29.52 2.30
N PHE A 176 -4.82 28.58 2.53
CA PHE A 176 -4.02 28.51 3.75
C PHE A 176 -2.64 29.18 3.63
N ARG A 177 -2.29 29.76 2.47
CA ARG A 177 -1.19 30.76 2.38
C ARG A 177 -1.49 32.01 3.22
N SER A 178 -2.75 32.21 3.58
CA SER A 178 -3.28 33.34 4.35
C SER A 178 -3.23 33.11 5.87
N SER A 179 -3.03 31.87 6.31
CA SER A 179 -2.91 31.48 7.72
C SER A 179 -1.48 31.04 8.00
N SER A 180 -1.00 31.43 9.18
CA SER A 180 0.37 31.28 9.68
C SER A 180 1.05 29.90 9.52
N GLY A 181 0.29 28.81 9.46
CA GLY A 181 0.82 27.45 9.27
C GLY A 181 0.91 27.07 7.80
N GLY A 182 2.09 27.06 7.19
CA GLY A 182 2.25 26.71 5.76
C GLY A 182 1.75 25.30 5.36
N PRO A 183 1.89 24.91 4.08
CA PRO A 183 1.47 23.59 3.56
C PRO A 183 2.08 22.38 4.31
N GLY A 184 3.18 22.61 5.03
CA GLY A 184 3.79 21.75 6.04
C GLY A 184 2.80 21.25 7.09
N MET A 185 2.17 22.23 7.76
CA MET A 185 1.34 22.04 8.94
C MET A 185 -0.01 21.42 8.62
N LEU A 186 -0.61 21.79 7.47
CA LEU A 186 -1.85 21.18 7.01
C LEU A 186 -1.73 19.67 6.86
N LEU A 187 -0.61 19.19 6.32
CA LEU A 187 -0.38 17.76 6.16
C LEU A 187 -0.27 17.06 7.51
N VAL A 188 0.43 17.66 8.47
CA VAL A 188 0.56 17.10 9.83
C VAL A 188 -0.80 17.05 10.53
N VAL A 189 -1.59 18.13 10.46
CA VAL A 189 -2.94 18.16 11.02
C VAL A 189 -3.84 17.11 10.37
N SER A 190 -3.76 16.93 9.04
CA SER A 190 -4.51 15.89 8.33
C SER A 190 -4.12 14.48 8.79
N ILE A 191 -2.81 14.21 8.96
CA ILE A 191 -2.32 12.93 9.48
C ILE A 191 -2.84 12.69 10.90
N ILE A 192 -2.73 13.69 11.78
CA ILE A 192 -3.24 13.59 13.15
C ILE A 192 -4.75 13.33 13.13
N ARG A 193 -5.53 14.04 12.32
CA ARG A 193 -6.98 13.83 12.21
C ARG A 193 -7.36 12.45 11.70
N ALA A 194 -6.58 11.88 10.78
CA ALA A 194 -6.81 10.53 10.28
C ALA A 194 -6.53 9.46 11.34
N VAL A 195 -5.50 9.65 12.16
CA VAL A 195 -5.02 8.64 13.12
C VAL A 195 -5.63 8.79 14.52
N VAL A 196 -6.00 10.00 14.95
CA VAL A 196 -6.58 10.26 16.29
C VAL A 196 -7.82 9.41 16.61
N PRO A 197 -8.77 9.16 15.67
CA PRO A 197 -9.93 8.31 15.93
C PRO A 197 -9.58 6.89 16.37
N VAL A 198 -8.36 6.43 16.08
CA VAL A 198 -7.88 5.09 16.45
C VAL A 198 -7.61 4.97 17.97
N GLN A 199 -7.36 6.08 18.69
CA GLN A 199 -7.23 6.18 20.15
C GLN A 199 -6.47 5.02 20.85
N LEU A 200 -5.34 4.58 20.31
CA LEU A 200 -4.59 3.45 20.91
C LEU A 200 -3.62 3.86 22.03
N HIS A 201 -3.14 5.10 22.03
CA HIS A 201 -2.15 5.57 23.00
C HIS A 201 -2.44 6.99 23.50
N GLU A 202 -2.09 7.26 24.76
CA GLU A 202 -2.21 8.57 25.41
C GLU A 202 -1.07 9.55 25.03
N HIS A 203 -0.05 9.07 24.31
CA HIS A 203 1.12 9.85 23.92
C HIS A 203 1.46 9.66 22.43
N ALA A 204 2.11 10.67 21.83
CA ALA A 204 2.41 10.68 20.39
C ALA A 204 3.71 9.96 19.99
N ALA A 205 4.51 9.45 20.93
CA ALA A 205 5.86 8.94 20.63
C ALA A 205 5.92 7.89 19.49
N TYR A 206 5.06 6.87 19.51
CA TYR A 206 5.02 5.85 18.46
C TYR A 206 4.58 6.41 17.11
N LEU A 207 3.57 7.28 17.11
CA LEU A 207 3.12 7.94 15.89
C LEU A 207 4.23 8.78 15.27
N VAL A 208 4.94 9.56 16.09
CA VAL A 208 6.06 10.39 15.64
C VAL A 208 7.20 9.53 15.09
N ASP A 209 7.58 8.44 15.76
CA ASP A 209 8.63 7.52 15.26
C ASP A 209 8.21 6.86 13.93
N SER A 210 6.96 6.40 13.81
CA SER A 210 6.44 5.77 12.60
C SER A 210 6.48 6.70 11.38
N LEU A 211 6.31 8.01 11.60
CA LEU A 211 6.32 9.05 10.57
C LEU A 211 7.70 9.71 10.39
N TRP A 212 8.69 9.33 11.21
CA TRP A 212 9.97 10.06 11.30
C TRP A 212 10.72 10.09 9.97
N GLU A 213 10.65 8.99 9.21
CA GLU A 213 11.34 8.84 7.93
C GLU A 213 10.63 9.58 6.79
N CYS A 214 9.29 9.53 6.73
CA CYS A 214 8.51 10.13 5.64
C CYS A 214 8.18 11.62 5.86
N ALA A 215 7.90 12.00 7.11
CA ALA A 215 7.45 13.35 7.47
C ALA A 215 8.51 14.13 8.28
N GLY A 216 9.72 13.61 8.45
CA GLY A 216 10.76 14.15 9.33
C GLY A 216 11.03 15.66 9.20
N PRO A 217 11.16 16.25 7.99
CA PRO A 217 11.31 17.70 7.84
C PRO A 217 10.14 18.52 8.42
N ARG A 218 8.91 18.00 8.32
CA ARG A 218 7.69 18.67 8.81
C ARG A 218 7.47 18.45 10.31
N LEU A 219 7.87 17.29 10.83
CA LEU A 219 7.81 17.00 12.26
C LEU A 219 8.81 17.82 13.07
N ARG A 220 9.89 18.30 12.43
CA ARG A 220 10.96 19.11 13.04
C ARG A 220 10.78 20.62 12.83
N ASP A 221 9.67 21.05 12.26
CA ASP A 221 9.35 22.47 12.04
C ASP A 221 8.87 23.13 13.35
N TRP A 222 9.78 23.20 14.33
CA TRP A 222 9.48 23.68 15.68
C TRP A 222 9.06 25.15 15.70
N ASP A 223 9.54 25.95 14.75
CA ASP A 223 9.17 27.37 14.63
C ASP A 223 7.70 27.52 14.25
N THR A 224 7.21 26.70 13.30
CA THR A 224 5.78 26.68 12.93
C THR A 224 4.91 26.20 14.09
N TYR A 225 5.30 25.12 14.79
CA TYR A 225 4.54 24.65 15.95
C TYR A 225 4.53 25.68 17.09
N GLY A 226 5.67 26.32 17.36
CA GLY A 226 5.81 27.36 18.37
C GLY A 226 4.92 28.56 18.07
N THR A 227 4.90 29.02 16.81
CA THR A 227 4.03 30.12 16.36
C THR A 227 2.56 29.75 16.56
N LEU A 228 2.14 28.56 16.13
CA LEU A 228 0.75 28.11 16.23
C LEU A 228 0.25 27.96 17.68
N LEU A 229 1.11 27.49 18.60
CA LEU A 229 0.75 27.38 20.02
C LEU A 229 0.66 28.75 20.70
N LEU A 230 1.31 29.78 20.16
CA LEU A 230 1.32 31.14 20.68
C LEU A 230 0.24 32.04 20.05
N GLU A 231 -0.33 31.63 18.91
CA GLU A 231 -1.50 32.29 18.33
C GLU A 231 -2.71 32.13 19.24
N GLN A 232 -3.07 33.20 19.94
CA GLN A 232 -4.29 33.24 20.72
C GLN A 232 -5.51 33.15 19.78
N GLU A 233 -6.47 32.28 20.11
CA GLU A 233 -7.81 32.27 19.52
C GLU A 233 -8.32 33.73 19.41
N PRO A 234 -8.80 34.18 18.24
CA PRO A 234 -9.45 35.48 18.16
C PRO A 234 -10.64 35.46 19.11
N SER A 235 -10.55 36.25 20.18
CA SER A 235 -11.49 36.34 21.29
C SER A 235 -12.95 36.29 20.81
N GLN A 236 -13.57 35.11 20.83
CA GLN A 236 -15.02 35.01 20.81
C GLN A 236 -15.52 35.51 22.17
N GLY A 237 -16.04 36.74 22.17
CA GLY A 237 -16.81 37.28 23.29
C GLY A 237 -16.07 38.24 24.22
N ARG A 238 -15.94 39.50 23.79
CA ARG A 238 -16.12 40.64 24.71
C ARG A 238 -17.23 41.54 24.19
N THR A 239 -18.46 41.05 24.24
CA THR A 239 -19.61 41.93 24.46
C THR A 239 -19.57 42.35 25.92
N ALA A 240 -18.94 43.49 26.17
CA ALA A 240 -19.04 44.20 27.44
C ALA A 240 -20.37 44.97 27.45
N LEU A 241 -21.12 44.75 28.54
CA LEU A 241 -22.13 45.57 29.21
C LEU A 241 -22.70 46.78 28.45
#